data_AF-A0A076EIG4-F1
#
_entry.id   AF-A0A076EIG4-F1
#
_cell.length_a   1.000
_cell.length_b   1.000
_cell.length_c   1.000
_cell.angle_alpha   90.00
_cell.angle_beta   90.00
_cell.angle_gamma   90.00
#
_symmetry.space_group_name_H-M   'P 1'
#
loop_
_entity.id
_entity.type
_entity.pdbx_description
1 polymer ?
#
loop_
_entity_poly.entity_id
_entity_poly.type
_entity_poly.pdbx_seq_one_letter_code
_entity_poly.pdbx_strand_id
1 'polypeptide(L)'
;MAPEKNTHGRKSSSVKHRGPVQLRRARKDDTTTTDERLLDERGSTDWVHTDPWRVLRIQSEFIEGFGALAEVPRAVTVFGSARTPDGHPEYEAGRALGARLAEAGYAVMTGGGPGVMEAANRGASESGGYSIGLGIELPFEEGLNEWVDLGINFRYFFARKTMFVKYSQAFICLPGGFGTLDELFEALTLVQTRKVTRFPIVLFGTEYWSGLVDWLRGTLQRSGKISEGDVNLLHVTDDVEEAVQIVIRSQQGVDEAALLGTEDQW
;
A
#
# COMPACT_ATOMS: atom_id res chain seq x y z
N MET A 1 -5.84 -18.90 87.43
CA MET A 1 -5.72 -17.89 86.35
C MET A 1 -5.24 -18.60 85.09
N ALA A 2 -6.14 -18.84 84.14
CA ALA A 2 -5.77 -19.33 82.81
C ALA A 2 -5.65 -18.12 81.86
N PRO A 3 -4.72 -18.13 80.88
CA PRO A 3 -4.51 -16.98 80.01
C PRO A 3 -5.64 -16.88 78.96
N GLU A 4 -6.12 -15.65 78.73
CA GLU A 4 -7.07 -15.33 77.66
C GLU A 4 -6.46 -15.69 76.30
N LYS A 5 -7.10 -16.63 75.59
CA LYS A 5 -6.82 -16.88 74.18
C LYS A 5 -7.35 -15.70 73.37
N ASN A 6 -6.45 -14.87 72.91
CA ASN A 6 -6.70 -13.77 71.97
C ASN A 6 -7.13 -14.35 70.60
N THR A 7 -8.43 -14.60 70.41
CA THR A 7 -8.98 -15.05 69.12
C THR A 7 -9.27 -13.85 68.21
N HIS A 8 -8.21 -13.18 67.75
CA HIS A 8 -8.30 -12.35 66.54
C HIS A 8 -8.22 -13.26 65.32
N GLY A 9 -9.28 -14.05 65.11
CA GLY A 9 -9.48 -14.77 63.85
C GLY A 9 -9.67 -13.75 62.74
N ARG A 10 -8.60 -13.41 62.00
CA ARG A 10 -8.71 -12.73 60.71
C ARG A 10 -9.65 -13.59 59.85
N LYS A 11 -10.93 -13.21 59.75
CA LYS A 11 -11.85 -13.78 58.75
C LYS A 11 -11.20 -13.54 57.39
N SER A 12 -10.55 -14.56 56.85
CA SER A 12 -9.99 -14.52 55.50
C SER A 12 -11.16 -14.25 54.57
N SER A 13 -11.24 -13.03 54.02
CA SER A 13 -12.29 -12.70 53.08
C SER A 13 -12.16 -13.62 51.87
N SER A 14 -13.22 -14.37 51.55
CA SER A 14 -13.21 -15.27 50.40
C SER A 14 -12.87 -14.49 49.14
N VAL A 15 -11.98 -15.08 48.35
CA VAL A 15 -11.40 -14.51 47.15
C VAL A 15 -12.16 -15.04 45.93
N LYS A 16 -12.45 -14.17 44.96
CA LYS A 16 -12.91 -14.55 43.62
C LYS A 16 -11.94 -13.98 42.59
N HIS A 17 -11.57 -14.76 41.58
CA HIS A 17 -10.71 -14.30 40.49
C HIS A 17 -11.56 -13.95 39.26
N ARG A 18 -11.18 -12.90 38.54
CA ARG A 18 -11.75 -12.49 37.24
C ARG A 18 -10.60 -12.17 36.31
N GLY A 19 -10.26 -13.11 35.42
CA GLY A 19 -9.00 -13.08 34.66
C GLY A 19 -7.79 -12.98 35.60
N PRO A 20 -6.81 -12.08 35.35
CA PRO A 20 -5.65 -11.91 36.23
C PRO A 20 -5.96 -11.15 37.54
N VAL A 21 -7.19 -10.70 37.77
CA VAL A 21 -7.55 -9.81 38.90
C VAL A 21 -8.16 -10.58 40.07
N GLN A 22 -7.69 -10.31 41.29
CA GLN A 22 -8.20 -10.89 42.54
C GLN A 22 -9.18 -9.94 43.26
N LEU A 23 -10.42 -10.37 43.50
CA LEU A 23 -11.49 -9.59 44.13
C LEU A 23 -11.86 -10.13 45.51
N ARG A 24 -12.22 -9.23 46.45
CA ARG A 24 -12.61 -9.51 47.85
C ARG A 24 -13.74 -8.58 48.30
N ARG A 25 -14.44 -8.97 49.37
CA ARG A 25 -15.57 -8.20 49.98
C ARG A 25 -16.67 -7.93 48.93
N ALA A 26 -17.39 -6.81 49.02
CA ALA A 26 -18.50 -6.46 48.12
C ALA A 26 -18.13 -6.47 46.61
N ARG A 27 -16.84 -6.35 46.26
CA ARG A 27 -16.38 -6.39 44.86
C ARG A 27 -16.43 -7.80 44.23
N LYS A 28 -16.67 -8.85 45.02
CA LYS A 28 -16.77 -10.25 44.52
C LYS A 28 -18.20 -10.68 44.15
N ASP A 29 -19.20 -9.89 44.58
CA ASP A 29 -20.61 -10.28 44.54
C ASP A 29 -21.22 -10.12 43.13
N ASP A 30 -20.47 -9.53 42.22
CA ASP A 30 -20.74 -9.51 40.79
C ASP A 30 -20.56 -10.94 40.21
N THR A 31 -21.68 -11.54 39.78
CA THR A 31 -21.78 -12.96 39.45
C THR A 31 -21.30 -13.30 38.06
N THR A 32 -21.34 -12.35 37.13
CA THR A 32 -21.06 -12.59 35.71
C THR A 32 -19.56 -12.78 35.45
N THR A 33 -19.23 -13.66 34.52
CA THR A 33 -17.86 -13.81 34.03
C THR A 33 -17.55 -12.76 32.96
N THR A 34 -16.26 -12.56 32.64
CA THR A 34 -15.88 -11.64 31.55
C THR A 34 -16.38 -12.16 30.20
N ASP A 35 -16.30 -13.48 29.96
CA ASP A 35 -16.75 -14.12 28.72
C ASP A 35 -18.27 -14.03 28.58
N GLU A 36 -19.04 -14.27 29.65
CA GLU A 36 -20.49 -14.12 29.65
C GLU A 36 -20.92 -12.71 29.20
N ARG A 37 -20.23 -11.65 29.69
CA ARG A 37 -20.51 -10.28 29.24
C ARG A 37 -20.11 -10.02 27.79
N LEU A 38 -19.02 -10.61 27.32
CA LEU A 38 -18.55 -10.44 25.95
C LEU A 38 -19.46 -11.18 24.94
N LEU A 39 -19.96 -12.35 25.32
CA LEU A 39 -20.64 -13.28 24.41
C LEU A 39 -22.17 -13.16 24.45
N ASP A 40 -22.78 -12.86 25.61
CA ASP A 40 -24.25 -12.83 25.76
C ASP A 40 -24.84 -11.43 25.58
N GLU A 41 -24.08 -10.36 25.88
CA GLU A 41 -24.58 -8.98 25.79
C GLU A 41 -24.32 -8.36 24.41
N ARG A 42 -25.39 -7.93 23.73
CA ARG A 42 -25.31 -7.08 22.53
C ARG A 42 -25.59 -5.64 22.94
N GLY A 43 -24.54 -4.92 23.38
CA GLY A 43 -24.61 -3.49 23.70
C GLY A 43 -24.89 -2.62 22.46
N SER A 44 -24.91 -1.29 22.63
CA SER A 44 -25.01 -0.36 21.49
C SER A 44 -23.86 -0.59 20.50
N THR A 45 -24.13 -0.43 19.21
CA THR A 45 -23.15 -0.53 18.12
C THR A 45 -22.58 0.82 17.69
N ASP A 46 -22.96 1.94 18.30
CA ASP A 46 -22.56 3.28 17.86
C ASP A 46 -21.03 3.44 17.74
N TRP A 47 -20.28 2.75 18.60
CA TRP A 47 -18.82 2.76 18.61
C TRP A 47 -18.20 2.31 17.28
N VAL A 48 -18.86 1.46 16.48
CA VAL A 48 -18.33 0.99 15.18
C VAL A 48 -18.22 2.10 14.13
N HIS A 49 -18.90 3.24 14.36
CA HIS A 49 -18.91 4.39 13.47
C HIS A 49 -18.05 5.56 14.00
N THR A 50 -17.38 5.38 15.14
CA THR A 50 -16.53 6.40 15.77
C THR A 50 -15.06 6.28 15.35
N ASP A 51 -14.32 7.38 15.43
CA ASP A 51 -12.90 7.41 15.05
C ASP A 51 -12.00 6.45 15.85
N PRO A 52 -12.18 6.24 17.17
CA PRO A 52 -11.39 5.23 17.89
C PRO A 52 -11.49 3.82 17.27
N TRP A 53 -12.68 3.43 16.83
CA TRP A 53 -12.84 2.15 16.14
C TRP A 53 -12.26 2.16 14.73
N ARG A 54 -12.36 3.30 14.00
CA ARG A 54 -11.70 3.45 12.70
C ARG A 54 -10.19 3.29 12.81
N VAL A 55 -9.55 3.81 13.86
CA VAL A 55 -8.10 3.62 14.10
C VAL A 55 -7.76 2.13 14.19
N LEU A 56 -8.55 1.33 14.90
CA LEU A 56 -8.34 -0.12 15.00
C LEU A 56 -8.55 -0.83 13.66
N ARG A 57 -9.54 -0.41 12.86
CA ARG A 57 -9.73 -0.93 11.49
C ARG A 57 -8.58 -0.58 10.56
N ILE A 58 -8.10 0.66 10.60
CA ILE A 58 -6.94 1.12 9.83
C ILE A 58 -5.69 0.33 10.22
N GLN A 59 -5.45 0.14 11.52
CA GLN A 59 -4.35 -0.69 12.01
C GLN A 59 -4.46 -2.13 11.48
N SER A 60 -5.67 -2.69 11.45
CA SER A 60 -5.91 -4.04 10.93
C SER A 60 -5.54 -4.15 9.45
N GLU A 61 -5.90 -3.16 8.61
CA GLU A 61 -5.51 -3.16 7.19
C GLU A 61 -3.99 -3.09 6.99
N PHE A 62 -3.26 -2.38 7.84
CA PHE A 62 -1.80 -2.40 7.80
C PHE A 62 -1.24 -3.76 8.22
N ILE A 63 -1.79 -4.40 9.25
CA ILE A 63 -1.35 -5.74 9.69
C ILE A 63 -1.58 -6.76 8.58
N GLU A 64 -2.78 -6.78 7.99
CA GLU A 64 -3.15 -7.69 6.91
C GLU A 64 -2.30 -7.45 5.65
N GLY A 65 -2.18 -6.19 5.22
CA GLY A 65 -1.35 -5.83 4.07
C GLY A 65 0.12 -6.18 4.26
N PHE A 66 0.70 -5.89 5.43
CA PHE A 66 2.08 -6.24 5.71
C PHE A 66 2.32 -7.74 5.83
N GLY A 67 1.38 -8.47 6.43
CA GLY A 67 1.46 -9.92 6.55
C GLY A 67 1.37 -10.62 5.20
N ALA A 68 0.41 -10.22 4.36
CA ALA A 68 0.19 -10.83 3.04
C ALA A 68 1.34 -10.55 2.06
N LEU A 69 1.97 -9.37 2.14
CA LEU A 69 3.05 -8.97 1.24
C LEU A 69 4.46 -9.28 1.79
N ALA A 70 4.57 -9.92 2.96
CA ALA A 70 5.84 -10.10 3.67
C ALA A 70 6.91 -10.87 2.89
N GLU A 71 6.50 -11.86 2.08
CA GLU A 71 7.39 -12.76 1.34
C GLU A 71 7.34 -12.50 -0.17
N VAL A 72 6.75 -11.38 -0.59
CA VAL A 72 6.70 -10.99 -2.01
C VAL A 72 8.12 -10.75 -2.51
N PRO A 73 8.51 -11.30 -3.67
CA PRO A 73 9.80 -11.04 -4.28
C PRO A 73 9.88 -9.56 -4.71
N ARG A 74 11.00 -9.17 -5.31
CA ARG A 74 11.15 -7.85 -5.91
C ARG A 74 9.98 -7.58 -6.87
N ALA A 75 9.34 -6.43 -6.75
CA ALA A 75 8.14 -6.10 -7.49
C ALA A 75 8.23 -4.71 -8.14
N VAL A 76 7.53 -4.57 -9.26
CA VAL A 76 7.30 -3.29 -9.93
C VAL A 76 5.80 -3.03 -9.92
N THR A 77 5.42 -1.81 -9.53
CA THR A 77 4.02 -1.42 -9.60
C THR A 77 3.71 -0.78 -10.94
N VAL A 78 2.68 -1.28 -11.61
CA VAL A 78 2.20 -0.75 -12.89
C VAL A 78 0.87 -0.05 -12.67
N PHE A 79 0.81 1.21 -13.08
CA PHE A 79 -0.40 2.03 -13.08
C PHE A 79 -0.83 2.37 -14.50
N GLY A 80 -2.13 2.61 -14.67
CA GLY A 80 -2.70 3.03 -15.94
C GLY A 80 -4.22 3.13 -15.87
N SER A 81 -4.83 3.46 -17.00
CA SER A 81 -6.27 3.61 -17.11
C SER A 81 -7.03 2.30 -16.83
N ALA A 82 -8.02 2.37 -15.93
CA ALA A 82 -9.02 1.33 -15.73
C ALA A 82 -10.04 1.23 -16.89
N ARG A 83 -9.95 2.12 -17.88
CA ARG A 83 -10.95 2.28 -18.96
C ARG A 83 -10.44 1.84 -20.33
N THR A 84 -9.17 1.45 -20.43
CA THR A 84 -8.56 1.00 -21.69
C THR A 84 -9.09 -0.40 -22.01
N PRO A 85 -9.73 -0.62 -23.18
CA PRO A 85 -10.29 -1.93 -23.52
C PRO A 85 -9.23 -2.95 -23.96
N ASP A 86 -9.54 -4.23 -23.84
CA ASP A 86 -8.74 -5.32 -24.42
C ASP A 86 -8.54 -5.11 -25.94
N GLY A 87 -7.35 -5.42 -26.44
CA GLY A 87 -6.92 -5.20 -27.82
C GLY A 87 -6.56 -3.74 -28.17
N HIS A 88 -6.72 -2.78 -27.26
CA HIS A 88 -6.19 -1.42 -27.46
C HIS A 88 -4.65 -1.43 -27.42
N PRO A 89 -3.94 -0.60 -28.20
CA PRO A 89 -2.47 -0.57 -28.19
C PRO A 89 -1.87 -0.37 -26.79
N GLU A 90 -2.48 0.45 -25.94
CA GLU A 90 -2.06 0.64 -24.54
C GLU A 90 -2.28 -0.60 -23.67
N TYR A 91 -3.34 -1.38 -23.94
CA TYR A 91 -3.59 -2.64 -23.24
C TYR A 91 -2.51 -3.66 -23.63
N GLU A 92 -2.23 -3.82 -24.92
CA GLU A 92 -1.17 -4.72 -25.40
C GLU A 92 0.21 -4.30 -24.88
N ALA A 93 0.49 -3.00 -24.80
CA ALA A 93 1.71 -2.48 -24.17
C ALA A 93 1.78 -2.87 -22.68
N GLY A 94 0.67 -2.74 -21.93
CA GLY A 94 0.59 -3.17 -20.54
C GLY A 94 0.85 -4.67 -20.37
N ARG A 95 0.28 -5.49 -21.26
CA ARG A 95 0.49 -6.95 -21.27
C ARG A 95 1.94 -7.32 -21.61
N ALA A 96 2.50 -6.72 -22.65
CA ALA A 96 3.91 -6.93 -22.99
C ALA A 96 4.84 -6.50 -21.85
N LEU A 97 4.54 -5.38 -21.18
CA LEU A 97 5.30 -4.92 -20.02
C LEU A 97 5.22 -5.91 -18.85
N GLY A 98 4.02 -6.38 -18.51
CA GLY A 98 3.82 -7.38 -17.46
C GLY A 98 4.62 -8.66 -17.72
N ALA A 99 4.60 -9.16 -18.95
CA ALA A 99 5.37 -10.32 -19.37
C ALA A 99 6.88 -10.10 -19.24
N ARG A 100 7.37 -8.96 -19.74
CA ARG A 100 8.80 -8.64 -19.71
C ARG A 100 9.34 -8.43 -18.30
N LEU A 101 8.55 -7.85 -17.40
CA LEU A 101 8.88 -7.72 -15.98
C LEU A 101 8.97 -9.09 -15.29
N ALA A 102 8.00 -9.97 -15.54
CA ALA A 102 8.00 -11.33 -15.02
C ALA A 102 9.24 -12.13 -15.46
N GLU A 103 9.55 -12.09 -16.75
CA GLU A 103 10.75 -12.72 -17.32
C GLU A 103 12.05 -12.13 -16.76
N ALA A 104 12.05 -10.85 -16.38
CA ALA A 104 13.17 -10.19 -15.70
C ALA A 104 13.26 -10.52 -14.20
N GLY A 105 12.35 -11.35 -13.67
CA GLY A 105 12.35 -11.82 -12.29
C GLY A 105 11.65 -10.89 -11.29
N TYR A 106 10.80 -9.99 -11.77
CA TYR A 106 9.99 -9.11 -10.91
C TYR A 106 8.55 -9.64 -10.79
N ALA A 107 7.99 -9.56 -9.59
CA ALA A 107 6.55 -9.58 -9.43
C ALA A 107 5.94 -8.30 -10.03
N VAL A 108 4.71 -8.42 -10.54
CA VAL A 108 3.97 -7.29 -11.09
C VAL A 108 2.82 -6.97 -10.16
N MET A 109 2.82 -5.74 -9.65
CA MET A 109 1.80 -5.26 -8.73
C MET A 109 0.95 -4.19 -9.41
N THR A 110 -0.36 -4.26 -9.25
CA THR A 110 -1.27 -3.28 -9.85
C THR A 110 -2.39 -2.94 -8.86
N GLY A 111 -3.27 -2.04 -9.27
CA GLY A 111 -4.53 -1.81 -8.55
C GLY A 111 -5.54 -2.95 -8.63
N GLY A 112 -5.28 -4.00 -9.41
CA GLY A 112 -6.13 -5.18 -9.54
C GLY A 112 -7.42 -4.97 -10.33
N GLY A 113 -7.73 -3.75 -10.76
CA GLY A 113 -8.91 -3.44 -11.56
C GLY A 113 -8.77 -3.82 -13.05
N PRO A 114 -9.74 -3.43 -13.89
CA PRO A 114 -9.75 -3.70 -15.32
C PRO A 114 -8.74 -2.82 -16.10
N GLY A 115 -8.72 -2.99 -17.42
CA GLY A 115 -7.95 -2.17 -18.35
C GLY A 115 -6.46 -2.40 -18.26
N VAL A 116 -5.65 -1.34 -18.19
CA VAL A 116 -4.18 -1.49 -18.18
C VAL A 116 -3.68 -2.29 -16.97
N MET A 117 -4.35 -2.17 -15.82
CA MET A 117 -4.01 -2.94 -14.62
C MET A 117 -4.16 -4.44 -14.89
N GLU A 118 -5.31 -4.84 -15.44
CA GLU A 118 -5.55 -6.21 -15.89
C GLU A 118 -4.52 -6.65 -16.93
N ALA A 119 -4.22 -5.81 -17.93
CA ALA A 119 -3.24 -6.14 -18.95
C ALA A 119 -1.87 -6.51 -18.35
N ALA A 120 -1.38 -5.69 -17.42
CA ALA A 120 -0.11 -5.94 -16.74
C ALA A 120 -0.16 -7.21 -15.87
N ASN A 121 -1.25 -7.44 -15.12
CA ASN A 121 -1.45 -8.66 -14.36
C ASN A 121 -1.45 -9.89 -15.27
N ARG A 122 -2.20 -9.84 -16.37
CA ARG A 122 -2.30 -10.88 -17.38
C ARG A 122 -0.96 -11.23 -17.98
N GLY A 123 -0.21 -10.23 -18.43
CA GLY A 123 1.12 -10.43 -19.02
C GLY A 123 2.07 -11.14 -18.05
N ALA A 124 2.05 -10.74 -16.78
CA ALA A 124 2.88 -11.36 -15.75
C ALA A 124 2.47 -12.81 -15.47
N SER A 125 1.17 -13.05 -15.28
CA SER A 125 0.60 -14.36 -14.97
C SER A 125 0.82 -15.37 -16.11
N GLU A 126 0.54 -14.97 -17.37
CA GLU A 126 0.75 -15.81 -18.55
C GLU A 126 2.24 -16.17 -18.78
N SER A 127 3.16 -15.34 -18.28
CA SER A 127 4.60 -15.57 -18.35
C SER A 127 5.15 -16.36 -17.15
N GLY A 128 4.28 -16.84 -16.25
CA GLY A 128 4.66 -17.58 -15.04
C GLY A 128 5.29 -16.71 -13.95
N GLY A 129 5.15 -15.39 -14.04
CA GLY A 129 5.53 -14.44 -12.99
C GLY A 129 4.47 -14.32 -11.90
N TYR A 130 4.80 -13.63 -10.82
CA TYR A 130 3.88 -13.44 -9.70
C TYR A 130 3.07 -12.16 -9.86
N SER A 131 1.75 -12.29 -9.98
CA SER A 131 0.82 -11.21 -10.23
C SER A 131 0.05 -10.80 -8.97
N ILE A 132 0.16 -9.53 -8.59
CA ILE A 132 -0.40 -8.99 -7.35
C ILE A 132 -1.43 -7.89 -7.68
N GLY A 133 -2.59 -7.95 -7.03
CA GLY A 133 -3.66 -6.97 -7.17
C GLY A 133 -4.04 -6.37 -5.83
N LEU A 134 -3.75 -5.07 -5.65
CA LEU A 134 -4.16 -4.33 -4.47
C LEU A 134 -5.43 -3.56 -4.82
N GLY A 135 -6.60 -4.13 -4.57
CA GLY A 135 -7.90 -3.52 -4.84
C GLY A 135 -8.28 -2.43 -3.84
N ILE A 136 -9.31 -1.66 -4.16
CA ILE A 136 -9.90 -0.66 -3.26
C ILE A 136 -11.43 -0.78 -3.29
N GLU A 137 -12.07 -0.63 -2.14
CA GLU A 137 -13.54 -0.62 -2.06
C GLU A 137 -14.10 0.64 -2.73
N LEU A 138 -14.75 0.48 -3.88
CA LEU A 138 -15.50 1.52 -4.58
C LEU A 138 -16.95 1.08 -4.85
N PRO A 139 -17.93 1.99 -4.92
CA PRO A 139 -19.34 1.65 -5.11
C PRO A 139 -19.69 0.95 -6.43
N PHE A 140 -18.76 0.95 -7.39
CA PHE A 140 -18.98 0.55 -8.79
C PHE A 140 -17.86 -0.35 -9.35
N GLU A 141 -16.90 -0.75 -8.54
CA GLU A 141 -15.80 -1.63 -8.99
C GLU A 141 -16.22 -3.10 -8.79
N GLU A 142 -16.03 -3.93 -9.81
CA GLU A 142 -16.57 -5.30 -9.85
C GLU A 142 -15.71 -6.32 -9.08
N GLY A 143 -14.52 -5.93 -8.61
CA GLY A 143 -13.58 -6.78 -7.90
C GLY A 143 -12.19 -6.79 -8.55
N LEU A 144 -11.35 -7.76 -8.15
CA LEU A 144 -10.05 -7.97 -8.76
C LEU A 144 -10.19 -8.73 -10.08
N ASN A 145 -9.35 -8.42 -11.06
CA ASN A 145 -9.30 -9.14 -12.34
C ASN A 145 -8.82 -10.59 -12.17
N GLU A 146 -9.13 -11.44 -13.15
CA GLU A 146 -8.91 -12.90 -13.07
C GLU A 146 -7.43 -13.33 -13.07
N TRP A 147 -6.51 -12.41 -13.41
CA TRP A 147 -5.08 -12.67 -13.55
C TRP A 147 -4.28 -12.34 -12.29
N VAL A 148 -4.96 -11.99 -11.19
CA VAL A 148 -4.34 -11.72 -9.89
C VAL A 148 -4.14 -13.03 -9.12
N ASP A 149 -2.89 -13.35 -8.79
CA ASP A 149 -2.55 -14.51 -7.95
C ASP A 149 -2.69 -14.19 -6.46
N LEU A 150 -2.21 -12.99 -6.05
CA LEU A 150 -2.32 -12.48 -4.68
C LEU A 150 -3.15 -11.19 -4.67
N GLY A 151 -4.35 -11.28 -4.11
CA GLY A 151 -5.31 -10.18 -4.02
C GLY A 151 -5.51 -9.66 -2.61
N ILE A 152 -5.49 -8.33 -2.43
CA ILE A 152 -5.88 -7.67 -1.17
C ILE A 152 -6.84 -6.53 -1.50
N ASN A 153 -8.03 -6.52 -0.91
CA ASN A 153 -8.99 -5.44 -1.08
C ASN A 153 -8.96 -4.50 0.12
N PHE A 154 -8.46 -3.28 -0.08
CA PHE A 154 -8.38 -2.25 0.95
C PHE A 154 -9.68 -1.44 1.01
N ARG A 155 -9.97 -0.82 2.16
CA ARG A 155 -11.00 0.23 2.26
C ARG A 155 -10.38 1.61 2.30
N TYR A 156 -9.19 1.73 2.88
CA TYR A 156 -8.51 3.00 3.07
C TYR A 156 -7.44 3.23 2.00
N PHE A 157 -7.64 4.26 1.16
CA PHE A 157 -6.70 4.63 0.10
C PHE A 157 -5.26 4.76 0.58
N PHE A 158 -5.02 5.41 1.72
CA PHE A 158 -3.67 5.64 2.23
C PHE A 158 -2.96 4.36 2.70
N ALA A 159 -3.72 3.35 3.15
CA ALA A 159 -3.14 2.05 3.51
C ALA A 159 -2.67 1.34 2.25
N ARG A 160 -3.51 1.29 1.20
CA ARG A 160 -3.19 0.75 -0.13
C ARG A 160 -1.98 1.44 -0.75
N LYS A 161 -1.95 2.78 -0.76
CA LYS A 161 -0.83 3.59 -1.26
C LYS A 161 0.50 3.25 -0.60
N THR A 162 0.47 3.08 0.72
CA THR A 162 1.65 2.66 1.47
C THR A 162 2.19 1.31 0.96
N MET A 163 1.31 0.36 0.62
CA MET A 163 1.73 -0.94 0.11
C MET A 163 2.39 -0.85 -1.27
N PHE A 164 1.86 -0.01 -2.17
CA PHE A 164 2.48 0.21 -3.47
C PHE A 164 3.92 0.68 -3.35
N VAL A 165 4.18 1.67 -2.50
CA VAL A 165 5.54 2.21 -2.33
C VAL A 165 6.43 1.23 -1.58
N LYS A 166 5.95 0.65 -0.46
CA LYS A 166 6.77 -0.19 0.42
C LYS A 166 7.25 -1.48 -0.24
N TYR A 167 6.42 -2.09 -1.07
CA TYR A 167 6.68 -3.43 -1.63
C TYR A 167 7.11 -3.40 -3.10
N SER A 168 7.23 -2.22 -3.71
CA SER A 168 7.78 -2.08 -5.06
C SER A 168 9.16 -1.41 -5.05
N GLN A 169 9.88 -1.54 -6.16
CA GLN A 169 11.17 -0.89 -6.37
C GLN A 169 11.14 0.15 -7.48
N ALA A 170 10.03 0.23 -8.22
CA ALA A 170 9.84 1.14 -9.32
C ALA A 170 8.35 1.28 -9.62
N PHE A 171 7.98 2.42 -10.19
CA PHE A 171 6.67 2.64 -10.79
C PHE A 171 6.79 2.76 -12.31
N ILE A 172 5.88 2.10 -13.02
CA ILE A 172 5.69 2.30 -14.46
C ILE A 172 4.24 2.74 -14.69
N CYS A 173 4.08 3.95 -15.22
CA CYS A 173 2.78 4.57 -15.47
C CYS A 173 2.51 4.58 -16.98
N LEU A 174 1.62 3.70 -17.42
CA LEU A 174 0.97 3.77 -18.73
C LEU A 174 -0.08 4.89 -18.75
N PRO A 175 -0.60 5.28 -19.93
CA PRO A 175 -1.62 6.32 -20.04
C PRO A 175 -2.80 6.08 -19.09
N GLY A 176 -3.19 7.12 -18.35
CA GLY A 176 -4.09 6.97 -17.22
C GLY A 176 -4.65 8.28 -16.67
N GLY A 177 -5.77 8.18 -15.96
CA GLY A 177 -6.49 9.34 -15.44
C GLY A 177 -5.99 9.82 -14.07
N PHE A 178 -6.91 10.38 -13.27
CA PHE A 178 -6.57 10.96 -11.97
C PHE A 178 -5.95 9.97 -10.98
N GLY A 179 -6.38 8.71 -10.94
CA GLY A 179 -5.76 7.71 -10.07
C GLY A 179 -4.28 7.49 -10.42
N THR A 180 -3.96 7.40 -11.71
CA THR A 180 -2.58 7.27 -12.19
C THR A 180 -1.75 8.51 -11.86
N LEU A 181 -2.31 9.71 -12.04
CA LEU A 181 -1.64 10.97 -11.69
C LEU A 181 -1.40 11.11 -10.18
N ASP A 182 -2.35 10.68 -9.36
CA ASP A 182 -2.24 10.71 -7.89
C ASP A 182 -1.03 9.87 -7.42
N GLU A 183 -0.92 8.63 -7.88
CA GLU A 183 0.20 7.73 -7.55
C GLU A 183 1.54 8.22 -8.13
N LEU A 184 1.51 8.79 -9.36
CA LEU A 184 2.69 9.38 -10.00
C LEU A 184 3.27 10.53 -9.16
N PHE A 185 2.44 11.50 -8.77
CA PHE A 185 2.91 12.66 -8.02
C PHE A 185 3.27 12.33 -6.57
N GLU A 186 2.62 11.31 -5.98
CA GLU A 186 3.01 10.79 -4.68
C GLU A 186 4.43 10.21 -4.72
N ALA A 187 4.73 9.33 -5.69
CA ALA A 187 6.06 8.76 -5.86
C ALA A 187 7.12 9.82 -6.16
N LEU A 188 6.83 10.77 -7.06
CA LEU A 188 7.73 11.89 -7.37
C LEU A 188 8.11 12.66 -6.11
N THR A 189 7.13 13.01 -5.29
CA THR A 189 7.36 13.74 -4.04
C THR A 189 8.21 12.93 -3.06
N LEU A 190 7.97 11.62 -2.94
CA LEU A 190 8.73 10.74 -2.07
C LEU A 190 10.20 10.60 -2.51
N VAL A 191 10.46 10.56 -3.82
CA VAL A 191 11.83 10.50 -4.37
C VAL A 191 12.52 11.84 -4.23
N GLN A 192 11.85 12.94 -4.60
CA GLN A 192 12.38 14.30 -4.47
C GLN A 192 12.80 14.61 -3.03
N THR A 193 11.98 14.22 -2.05
CA THR A 193 12.24 14.42 -0.61
C THR A 193 13.12 13.33 0.02
N ARG A 194 13.67 12.42 -0.80
CA ARG A 194 14.54 11.31 -0.38
C ARG A 194 13.93 10.39 0.69
N LYS A 195 12.60 10.35 0.78
CA LYS A 195 11.88 9.37 1.62
C LYS A 195 11.99 7.96 1.07
N VAL A 196 12.12 7.86 -0.25
CA VAL A 196 12.53 6.65 -0.94
C VAL A 196 13.74 7.01 -1.80
N THR A 197 14.74 6.13 -1.81
CA THR A 197 15.95 6.28 -2.62
C THR A 197 15.99 5.16 -3.65
N ARG A 198 16.54 5.43 -4.85
CA ARG A 198 16.62 4.45 -5.95
C ARG A 198 15.28 3.85 -6.39
N PHE A 199 14.33 4.73 -6.71
CA PHE A 199 12.99 4.35 -7.14
C PHE A 199 12.68 5.01 -8.49
N PRO A 200 13.01 4.36 -9.63
CA PRO A 200 12.76 4.96 -10.92
C PRO A 200 11.26 5.05 -11.18
N ILE A 201 10.88 6.15 -11.83
CA ILE A 201 9.50 6.42 -12.24
C ILE A 201 9.50 6.53 -13.76
N VAL A 202 8.88 5.55 -14.41
CA VAL A 202 8.82 5.45 -15.87
C VAL A 202 7.41 5.81 -16.33
N LEU A 203 7.33 6.71 -17.31
CA LEU A 203 6.12 7.08 -18.02
C LEU A 203 6.15 6.41 -19.39
N PHE A 204 5.21 5.51 -19.67
CA PHE A 204 5.10 4.84 -20.96
C PHE A 204 4.10 5.57 -21.85
N GLY A 205 4.48 5.91 -23.08
CA GLY A 205 3.67 6.67 -24.03
C GLY A 205 4.11 8.13 -24.14
N THR A 206 5.15 8.41 -24.93
CA THR A 206 5.77 9.74 -25.04
C THR A 206 4.77 10.81 -25.51
N GLU A 207 3.94 10.49 -26.50
CA GLU A 207 2.91 11.39 -27.00
C GLU A 207 1.93 11.80 -25.89
N TYR A 208 1.43 10.83 -25.12
CA TYR A 208 0.48 11.05 -24.03
C TYR A 208 1.04 11.93 -22.92
N TRP A 209 2.29 11.67 -22.50
CA TRP A 209 2.90 12.34 -21.36
C TRP A 209 3.59 13.67 -21.69
N SER A 210 3.89 13.93 -22.97
CA SER A 210 4.63 15.12 -23.42
C SER A 210 4.06 16.44 -22.87
N GLY A 211 2.75 16.65 -22.98
CA GLY A 211 2.11 17.87 -22.51
C GLY A 211 2.23 18.10 -20.99
N LEU A 212 2.21 17.03 -20.19
CA LEU A 212 2.41 17.13 -18.75
C LEU A 212 3.87 17.49 -18.45
N VAL A 213 4.83 16.78 -19.05
CA VAL A 213 6.26 17.01 -18.84
C VAL A 213 6.66 18.42 -19.28
N ASP A 214 6.13 18.89 -20.40
CA ASP A 214 6.34 20.26 -20.89
C ASP A 214 5.79 21.30 -19.92
N TRP A 215 4.64 21.04 -19.28
CA TRP A 215 4.12 21.92 -18.24
C TRP A 215 4.97 21.90 -16.97
N LEU A 216 5.47 20.73 -16.54
CA LEU A 216 6.37 20.63 -15.38
C LEU A 216 7.64 21.47 -15.60
N ARG A 217 8.31 21.32 -16.74
CA ARG A 217 9.49 22.12 -17.10
C ARG A 217 9.12 23.59 -17.33
N GLY A 218 8.08 23.79 -18.12
CA GLY A 218 7.67 25.09 -18.62
C GLY A 218 6.95 25.96 -17.59
N THR A 219 6.46 25.43 -16.48
CA THR A 219 5.73 26.23 -15.49
C THR A 219 6.28 26.01 -14.10
N LEU A 220 6.31 24.77 -13.60
CA LEU A 220 6.77 24.52 -12.23
C LEU A 220 8.26 24.85 -12.08
N GLN A 221 9.11 24.30 -12.95
CA GLN A 221 10.55 24.54 -12.88
C GLN A 221 10.88 26.00 -13.20
N ARG A 222 10.36 26.56 -14.31
CA ARG A 222 10.59 27.98 -14.68
C ARG A 222 10.16 28.97 -13.60
N SER A 223 9.13 28.66 -12.81
CA SER A 223 8.67 29.53 -11.71
C SER A 223 9.28 29.19 -10.35
N GLY A 224 10.26 28.28 -10.27
CA GLY A 224 10.96 27.92 -9.03
C GLY A 224 10.07 27.18 -8.02
N LYS A 225 9.14 26.33 -8.49
CA LYS A 225 8.32 25.45 -7.62
C LYS A 225 8.93 24.06 -7.46
N ILE A 226 9.84 23.70 -8.36
CA ILE A 226 10.67 22.50 -8.35
C ILE A 226 12.07 22.87 -8.85
N SER A 227 13.08 22.09 -8.49
CA SER A 227 14.48 22.26 -8.92
C SER A 227 14.69 21.80 -10.35
N GLU A 228 15.77 22.28 -10.98
CA GLU A 228 16.12 21.94 -12.38
C GLU A 228 16.34 20.42 -12.59
N GLY A 229 16.76 19.71 -11.55
CA GLY A 229 16.94 18.26 -11.57
C GLY A 229 15.67 17.45 -11.36
N ASP A 230 14.60 18.02 -10.78
CA ASP A 230 13.47 17.23 -10.29
C ASP A 230 12.69 16.55 -11.41
N VAL A 231 12.57 17.21 -12.58
CA VAL A 231 11.90 16.61 -13.74
C VAL A 231 12.70 15.44 -14.32
N ASN A 232 14.01 15.38 -14.07
CA ASN A 232 14.87 14.29 -14.55
C ASN A 232 14.71 13.00 -13.74
N LEU A 233 13.92 13.02 -12.66
CA LEU A 233 13.43 11.82 -11.95
C LEU A 233 12.46 10.99 -12.80
N LEU A 234 11.90 11.58 -13.86
CA LEU A 234 10.99 10.91 -14.80
C LEU A 234 11.77 10.39 -16.00
N HIS A 235 11.56 9.12 -16.33
CA HIS A 235 11.93 8.55 -17.62
C HIS A 235 10.68 8.44 -18.49
N VAL A 236 10.74 8.84 -19.75
CA VAL A 236 9.61 8.76 -20.68
C VAL A 236 10.04 7.93 -21.90
N THR A 237 9.28 6.89 -22.23
CA THR A 237 9.62 5.97 -23.32
C THR A 237 8.37 5.36 -23.98
N ASP A 238 8.54 4.83 -25.18
CA ASP A 238 7.56 4.00 -25.90
C ASP A 238 8.04 2.55 -26.04
N ASP A 239 9.22 2.21 -25.52
CA ASP A 239 9.83 0.89 -25.62
C ASP A 239 9.72 0.14 -24.28
N VAL A 240 9.05 -1.02 -24.33
CA VAL A 240 8.86 -1.90 -23.17
C VAL A 240 10.20 -2.38 -22.63
N GLU A 241 11.14 -2.70 -23.51
CA GLU A 241 12.45 -3.17 -23.09
C GLU A 241 13.23 -2.04 -22.42
N GLU A 242 13.19 -0.81 -22.97
CA GLU A 242 13.81 0.35 -22.34
C GLU A 242 13.24 0.59 -20.93
N ALA A 243 11.91 0.54 -20.77
CA ALA A 243 11.24 0.70 -19.48
C ALA A 243 11.76 -0.32 -18.44
N VAL A 244 11.85 -1.60 -18.82
CA VAL A 244 12.37 -2.67 -17.95
C VAL A 244 13.87 -2.48 -17.66
N GLN A 245 14.68 -2.07 -18.65
CA GLN A 245 16.10 -1.82 -18.45
C GLN A 245 16.38 -0.63 -17.52
N ILE A 246 15.51 0.39 -17.50
CA ILE A 246 15.59 1.48 -16.51
C ILE A 246 15.42 0.91 -15.10
N VAL A 247 14.40 0.06 -14.89
CA VAL A 247 14.18 -0.59 -13.59
C VAL A 247 15.39 -1.42 -13.18
N ILE A 248 15.92 -2.27 -14.07
CA ILE A 248 17.09 -3.12 -13.78
C ILE A 248 18.32 -2.28 -13.42
N ARG A 249 18.62 -1.22 -14.19
CA ARG A 249 19.80 -0.37 -13.97
C ARG A 249 19.74 0.41 -12.66
N SER A 250 18.58 0.93 -12.28
CA SER A 250 18.41 1.67 -11.01
C SER A 250 18.83 0.86 -9.78
N GLN A 251 18.73 -0.47 -9.88
CA GLN A 251 19.07 -1.40 -8.81
C GLN A 251 20.56 -1.76 -8.78
N GLN A 252 21.27 -1.56 -9.88
CA GLN A 252 22.70 -1.83 -10.02
C GLN A 252 23.55 -0.54 -9.91
N GLY A 253 22.94 0.63 -10.03
CA GLY A 253 23.59 1.93 -10.11
C GLY A 253 23.71 2.73 -8.80
N VAL A 254 24.31 3.92 -8.92
CA VAL A 254 24.43 4.95 -7.88
C VAL A 254 23.05 5.61 -7.68
N ASP A 255 22.76 6.05 -6.46
CA ASP A 255 21.50 6.71 -6.11
C ASP A 255 21.31 8.01 -6.92
N GLU A 256 20.37 8.02 -7.88
CA GLU A 256 20.09 9.19 -8.72
C GLU A 256 19.61 10.39 -7.91
N ALA A 257 18.96 10.16 -6.76
CA ALA A 257 18.61 11.23 -5.83
C ALA A 257 19.84 11.88 -5.18
N ALA A 258 21.00 11.20 -5.16
CA ALA A 258 22.27 11.79 -4.72
C ALA A 258 22.83 12.80 -5.74
N LEU A 259 22.38 12.74 -7.00
CA LEU A 259 22.77 13.70 -8.05
C LEU A 259 21.99 15.03 -7.95
N LEU A 260 20.93 15.10 -7.15
CA LEU A 260 20.07 16.28 -7.00
C LEU A 260 20.62 17.38 -6.04
N GLY A 261 21.82 17.21 -5.47
CA GLY A 261 22.39 18.18 -4.51
C GLY A 261 21.75 18.14 -3.11
N THR A 262 22.29 18.87 -2.12
CA THR A 262 21.78 18.87 -0.72
C THR A 262 20.79 20.02 -0.47
N GLU A 263 19.90 19.85 0.52
CA GLU A 263 18.88 20.84 0.94
C GLU A 263 19.44 22.27 1.19
N ASP A 264 20.73 22.41 1.50
CA ASP A 264 21.40 23.72 1.67
C ASP A 264 21.55 24.54 0.36
N GLN A 265 21.11 24.02 -0.77
CA GLN A 265 21.15 24.69 -2.09
C GLN A 265 19.77 25.09 -2.63
N TRP A 266 18.72 24.99 -1.81
CA TRP A 266 17.33 25.31 -2.17
C TRP A 266 16.94 26.73 -1.75
#